data_AF-A0A7W0M7Y8-F1
#
_entry.id   AF-A0A7W0M7Y8-F1
#
_cell.length_a   1.000
_cell.length_b   1.000
_cell.length_c   1.000
_cell.angle_alpha   90.00
_cell.angle_beta   90.00
_cell.angle_gamma   90.00
#
_symmetry.space_group_name_H-M   'P 1'
#
loop_
_entity.id
_entity.type
_entity.pdbx_description
1 polymer ?
#
loop_
_entity_poly.entity_id
_entity_poly.type
_entity_poly.pdbx_seq_one_letter_code
_entity_poly.pdbx_strand_id
1 'polypeptide(L)'
;MEFFGLAGGALLIVGILVLLSVIVWIWALVDAATNPALDGTQKLIWLLVIFFTEIIGAIAYFVLRPSRTAVGHGGTLRDRPL
;
A
#
# COMPACT_ATOMS: atom_id res chain seq x y z
N MET A 1 38.55 7.66 -23.88
CA MET A 1 37.28 7.94 -24.60
C MET A 1 36.25 6.81 -24.43
N GLU A 2 36.66 5.56 -24.16
CA GLU A 2 35.72 4.42 -24.01
C GLU A 2 34.87 4.45 -22.72
N PHE A 3 35.39 4.98 -21.61
CA PHE A 3 34.65 5.16 -20.36
C PHE A 3 33.44 6.09 -20.49
N PHE A 4 33.50 7.08 -21.38
CA PHE A 4 32.42 8.05 -21.57
C PHE A 4 31.23 7.41 -22.31
N GLY A 5 31.47 6.45 -23.21
CA GLY A 5 30.43 5.68 -23.89
C GLY A 5 29.72 4.68 -22.98
N LEU A 6 30.46 3.99 -22.11
CA LEU A 6 29.88 3.04 -21.15
C LEU A 6 29.09 3.75 -20.04
N ALA A 7 29.62 4.86 -19.52
CA ALA A 7 28.91 5.67 -18.53
C ALA A 7 27.63 6.31 -19.11
N GLY A 8 27.67 6.79 -20.36
CA GLY A 8 26.50 7.31 -21.06
C GLY A 8 25.41 6.26 -21.27
N GLY A 9 25.79 5.05 -21.71
CA GLY A 9 24.84 3.94 -21.89
C GLY A 9 24.20 3.47 -20.57
N ALA A 10 24.99 3.37 -19.50
CA ALA A 10 24.47 2.99 -18.18
C ALA A 10 23.46 4.00 -17.64
N LEU A 11 23.72 5.31 -17.81
CA LEU A 11 22.81 6.38 -17.39
C LEU A 11 21.46 6.33 -18.12
N LEU A 12 21.46 6.00 -19.42
CA LEU A 12 20.23 5.85 -20.19
C LEU A 12 19.39 4.66 -19.70
N ILE A 13 20.03 3.52 -19.42
CA ILE A 13 19.34 2.33 -18.90
C ILE A 13 18.74 2.61 -17.53
N VAL A 14 19.50 3.23 -16.63
CA VAL A 14 19.00 3.60 -15.30
C VAL A 14 17.84 4.59 -15.42
N GLY A 15 17.92 5.59 -16.30
CA GLY A 15 16.83 6.54 -16.53
C GLY A 15 15.54 5.87 -17.01
N ILE A 16 15.65 4.90 -17.92
CA ILE A 16 14.50 4.13 -18.40
C ILE A 16 13.89 3.28 -17.27
N LEU A 17 14.73 2.61 -16.47
CA LEU A 17 14.26 1.80 -15.35
C LEU A 17 13.52 2.64 -14.30
N VAL A 18 14.04 3.82 -13.96
CA VAL A 18 13.38 4.76 -13.04
C VAL A 18 12.03 5.20 -13.61
N LEU A 19 11.97 5.55 -14.90
CA LEU A 19 10.73 5.97 -15.54
C LEU A 19 9.68 4.87 -15.54
N LEU A 20 10.07 3.64 -15.88
CA LEU A 20 9.17 2.47 -15.83
C LEU A 20 8.68 2.18 -14.41
N SER A 21 9.55 2.32 -13.40
CA SER A 21 9.17 2.13 -11.99
C SER A 21 8.12 3.16 -11.56
N VAL A 22 8.27 4.43 -11.94
CA VAL A 22 7.28 5.49 -11.65
C VAL A 22 5.96 5.20 -12.36
N ILE A 23 5.99 4.73 -13.61
CA ILE A 23 4.76 4.38 -14.35
C ILE A 23 4.00 3.26 -13.63
N VAL A 24 4.71 2.21 -13.22
CA VAL A 24 4.10 1.08 -12.48
C VAL A 24 3.57 1.53 -11.12
N TRP A 25 4.29 2.42 -10.43
CA TRP A 25 3.86 3.00 -9.14
C TRP A 25 2.56 3.80 -9.27
N ILE A 26 2.46 4.69 -10.26
CA ILE A 26 1.24 5.46 -10.54
C ILE A 26 0.09 4.53 -10.94
N TRP A 27 0.35 3.54 -11.78
CA TRP A 27 -0.67 2.58 -12.19
C TRP A 27 -1.22 1.80 -10.99
N ALA A 28 -0.37 1.35 -10.06
CA ALA A 28 -0.79 0.67 -8.84
C ALA A 28 -1.66 1.55 -7.93
N LEU A 29 -1.35 2.85 -7.81
CA LEU A 29 -2.21 3.80 -7.10
C LEU A 29 -3.60 3.91 -7.71
N VAL A 30 -3.68 3.98 -9.05
CA VAL A 30 -4.95 4.07 -9.78
C VAL A 30 -5.77 2.78 -9.63
N ASP A 31 -5.11 1.62 -9.72
CA ASP A 31 -5.75 0.31 -9.54
C ASP A 31 -6.34 0.17 -8.13
N ALA A 32 -5.57 0.50 -7.08
CA ALA A 32 -6.05 0.48 -5.70
C ALA A 32 -7.21 1.48 -5.45
N ALA A 33 -7.20 2.65 -6.09
CA ALA A 33 -8.28 3.63 -5.97
C ALA A 33 -9.57 3.16 -6.64
N THR A 34 -9.46 2.56 -7.83
CA THR A 34 -10.61 2.17 -8.66
C THR A 34 -11.17 0.80 -8.32
N ASN A 35 -10.43 -0.05 -7.59
CA ASN A 35 -10.89 -1.39 -7.23
C ASN A 35 -12.18 -1.36 -6.37
N PRO A 36 -13.31 -1.86 -6.87
CA PRO A 36 -14.59 -1.83 -6.16
C PRO A 36 -14.69 -2.86 -5.02
N ALA A 37 -13.75 -3.82 -4.95
CA ALA A 37 -13.71 -4.84 -3.89
C ALA A 37 -13.12 -4.34 -2.57
N LEU A 38 -12.54 -3.13 -2.56
CA LEU A 38 -11.96 -2.51 -1.37
C LEU A 38 -12.98 -1.58 -0.70
N ASP A 39 -13.29 -1.84 0.56
CA ASP A 39 -14.06 -0.93 1.40
C ASP A 39 -13.35 0.42 1.55
N GLY A 40 -14.06 1.51 1.87
CA GLY A 40 -13.50 2.87 1.87
C GLY A 40 -12.24 3.02 2.74
N THR A 41 -12.21 2.33 3.88
CA THR A 41 -11.02 2.26 4.75
C THR A 41 -9.89 1.44 4.13
N GLN A 42 -10.20 0.36 3.41
CA GLN A 42 -9.20 -0.49 2.76
C GLN A 42 -8.54 0.20 1.57
N LYS A 43 -9.29 1.03 0.81
CA LYS A 43 -8.73 1.87 -0.25
C LYS A 43 -7.72 2.87 0.30
N LEU A 44 -8.07 3.54 1.40
CA LEU A 44 -7.18 4.50 2.04
C LEU A 44 -5.90 3.83 2.53
N ILE A 45 -6.00 2.64 3.13
CA ILE A 45 -4.85 1.85 3.58
C ILE A 45 -3.97 1.43 2.39
N TRP A 46 -4.54 0.93 1.29
CA TRP A 46 -3.76 0.54 0.10
C TRP A 46 -3.09 1.72 -0.58
N LEU A 47 -3.76 2.88 -0.66
CA LEU A 47 -3.13 4.11 -1.15
C LEU A 47 -1.96 4.53 -0.26
N LEU A 48 -2.13 4.52 1.07
CA LEU A 48 -1.07 4.85 2.02
C LEU A 48 0.08 3.83 1.95
N VAL A 49 -0.21 2.54 1.80
CA VAL A 49 0.82 1.53 1.59
C VAL A 49 1.57 1.85 0.30
N ILE A 50 0.94 1.86 -0.87
CA ILE A 50 1.63 2.13 -2.16
C ILE A 50 2.35 3.49 -2.15
N PHE A 51 1.86 4.49 -1.42
CA PHE A 51 2.49 5.80 -1.30
C PHE A 51 3.71 5.81 -0.34
N PHE A 52 3.72 5.02 0.74
CA PHE A 52 4.79 4.98 1.76
C PHE A 52 5.71 3.75 1.69
N THR A 53 5.28 2.66 1.06
CA THR A 53 6.17 1.66 0.46
C THR A 53 6.47 2.17 -0.94
N GLU A 54 7.66 2.67 -1.18
CA GLU A 54 8.69 1.71 -1.56
C GLU A 54 9.03 0.69 -0.45
N ILE A 55 9.55 1.08 0.73
CA ILE A 55 9.96 0.12 1.80
C ILE A 55 9.28 0.34 3.17
N ILE A 56 8.90 1.56 3.54
CA ILE A 56 8.55 1.87 4.95
C ILE A 56 7.08 1.58 5.29
N GLY A 57 6.17 1.62 4.31
CA GLY A 57 4.75 1.33 4.52
C GLY A 57 4.46 -0.08 5.05
N ALA A 58 5.32 -1.07 4.75
CA ALA A 58 5.18 -2.44 5.24
C ALA A 58 5.43 -2.56 6.75
N ILE A 59 6.39 -1.78 7.27
CA ILE A 59 6.74 -1.79 8.69
C ILE A 59 5.60 -1.16 9.51
N ALA A 60 5.03 -0.06 9.02
CA ALA A 60 3.89 0.58 9.67
C ALA A 60 2.64 -0.33 9.69
N TYR A 61 2.37 -1.08 8.61
CA TYR A 61 1.27 -2.06 8.55
C TYR A 61 1.40 -3.16 9.61
N PHE A 62 2.63 -3.64 9.86
CA PHE A 62 2.90 -4.68 10.84
C PHE A 62 2.70 -4.20 12.28
N VAL A 63 3.02 -2.94 12.58
CA VAL A 63 2.93 -2.37 13.93
C VAL A 63 1.53 -1.90 14.28
N LEU A 64 0.77 -1.35 13.32
CA LEU A 64 -0.53 -0.74 13.57
C LEU A 64 -1.72 -1.69 13.37
N ARG A 65 -1.52 -2.95 13.00
CA ARG A 65 -2.63 -3.90 12.78
C ARG A 65 -3.51 -3.94 14.04
N PRO A 66 -4.75 -3.42 13.98
CA PRO A 66 -5.67 -3.54 15.09
C PRO A 66 -6.05 -5.01 15.16
N SER A 67 -5.52 -5.72 16.15
CA SER A 67 -6.09 -6.99 16.57
C SER A 67 -7.55 -6.70 16.87
N ARG A 68 -8.44 -7.22 16.03
CA ARG A 68 -9.85 -7.32 16.37
C ARG A 68 -9.89 -8.17 17.63
N THR A 69 -9.87 -7.52 18.79
CA THR A 69 -10.50 -8.06 19.99
C THR A 69 -11.95 -8.20 19.56
N ALA A 70 -12.27 -9.36 19.01
CA ALA A 70 -13.61 -9.87 19.03
C ALA A 70 -13.97 -9.95 20.51
N VAL A 71 -14.53 -8.86 21.04
CA VAL A 71 -15.39 -8.95 22.22
C VAL A 71 -16.66 -9.59 21.70
N GLY A 72 -16.55 -10.91 21.47
CA GLY A 72 -17.67 -11.79 21.25
C GLY A 72 -18.26 -12.19 22.58
N HIS A 73 -19.58 -12.40 22.54
CA HIS A 73 -20.47 -12.90 23.59
C HIS A 73 -20.84 -11.89 24.70
N GLY A 74 -22.10 -11.64 24.98
CA GLY A 74 -23.29 -12.46 24.73
C GLY A 74 -24.04 -12.60 26.05
N GLY A 75 -25.26 -12.04 26.10
CA GLY A 75 -26.11 -11.97 27.29
C GLY A 75 -26.47 -10.51 27.56
N THR A 76 -27.72 -10.08 27.58
CA THR A 76 -28.93 -10.81 27.99
C THR A 76 -30.16 -10.09 27.42
N LEU A 77 -30.77 -10.69 26.40
CA LEU A 77 -32.24 -10.68 26.30
C LEU A 77 -32.76 -11.52 27.45
N ARG A 78 -32.91 -10.93 28.64
CA ARG A 78 -33.75 -11.47 29.70
C ARG A 78 -33.95 -10.40 30.77
N ASP A 79 -35.17 -9.88 30.79
CA ASP A 79 -35.89 -9.52 31.99
C ASP A 79 -35.37 -8.27 32.73
N ARG A 80 -36.10 -7.15 32.68
CA ARG A 80 -36.76 -6.48 33.84
C ARG A 80 -37.47 -5.19 33.41
N PRO A 81 -38.81 -5.23 33.37
CA PRO A 81 -39.60 -4.28 34.14
C PRO A 81 -40.20 -5.02 35.34
N LEU A 82 -39.77 -4.63 36.55
CA LEU A 82 -40.57 -4.78 37.77
C LEU A 82 -41.28 -3.45 38.00
#